data_AF-A0A158H164-F1
#
_entry.id   AF-A0A158H164-F1
#
_cell.length_a   1.000
_cell.length_b   1.000
_cell.length_c   1.000
_cell.angle_alpha   90.00
_cell.angle_beta   90.00
_cell.angle_gamma   90.00
#
_symmetry.space_group_name_H-M   'P 1'
#
loop_
_entity.id
_entity.type
_entity.pdbx_description
1 polymer ?
#
loop_
_entity_poly.entity_id
_entity_poly.type
_entity_poly.pdbx_seq_one_letter_code
_entity_poly.pdbx_strand_id
1 'polypeptide(L)'
;MPVSSKTLGVMIYVDNHPSMLQEFEWIYKSWIHSGNWTTSDLIVVHHPAIAHALPLHEEGIVGVPCLPFATPGSAFEGYHFMNSIGCLSGPHIDEIALRYPYLLRTDADVFLTKHLVDFRPSYPVHGRGHYHHSADFRETMVDFCRRHGVPHHNHFGCGHSLLARAHLVVHLLRRQIHWCEVLLREFGHDPANWGTWPGWFRGVSSMYAAEIAAQEAGNDFIWLGRERILDVESFCQEKIDNLVFHIHAVHTDDFFSKSEYRKGAYDSADVDALDPSFINQYCHWLAAVSVDEVKRRAGYPH
;
A
#
# COMPACT_ATOMS: atom_id res chain seq x y z
N MET A 1 -16.21 -19.76 11.32
CA MET A 1 -16.26 -19.66 9.84
C MET A 1 -15.30 -20.68 9.27
N PRO A 2 -15.58 -21.33 8.13
CA PRO A 2 -14.60 -22.24 7.52
C PRO A 2 -13.33 -21.44 7.23
N VAL A 3 -12.16 -22.05 7.50
CA VAL A 3 -10.87 -21.43 7.18
C VAL A 3 -10.84 -21.22 5.67
N SER A 4 -10.78 -19.96 5.22
CA SER A 4 -10.58 -19.64 3.81
C SER A 4 -9.37 -20.44 3.31
N SER A 5 -9.52 -21.22 2.23
CA SER A 5 -8.40 -21.95 1.63
C SER A 5 -7.35 -21.01 1.03
N LYS A 6 -7.66 -19.70 0.97
CA LYS A 6 -6.79 -18.67 0.43
C LYS A 6 -5.64 -18.38 1.38
N THR A 7 -4.47 -18.15 0.80
CA THR A 7 -3.21 -18.08 1.56
C THR A 7 -2.69 -16.66 1.75
N LEU A 8 -3.36 -15.67 1.15
CA LEU A 8 -2.99 -14.25 1.19
C LEU A 8 -4.21 -13.38 1.51
N GLY A 9 -4.06 -12.47 2.46
CA GLY A 9 -4.95 -11.32 2.62
C GLY A 9 -4.30 -10.08 2.05
N VAL A 10 -4.93 -9.40 1.09
CA VAL A 10 -4.48 -8.09 0.60
C VAL A 10 -5.23 -7.01 1.39
N MET A 11 -4.53 -6.29 2.25
CA MET A 11 -5.09 -5.32 3.18
C MET A 11 -4.90 -3.90 2.65
N ILE A 12 -6.01 -3.16 2.57
CA ILE A 12 -6.04 -1.77 2.13
C ILE A 12 -6.99 -0.96 3.02
N TYR A 13 -6.74 0.35 3.11
CA TYR A 13 -7.65 1.30 3.73
C TYR A 13 -8.30 2.19 2.67
N VAL A 14 -9.62 2.39 2.76
CA VAL A 14 -10.38 3.30 1.89
C VAL A 14 -11.11 4.32 2.75
N ASP A 15 -10.70 5.59 2.67
CA ASP A 15 -11.35 6.68 3.39
C ASP A 15 -12.58 7.21 2.63
N ASN A 16 -13.37 8.06 3.28
CA ASN A 16 -14.54 8.72 2.68
C ASN A 16 -14.12 9.87 1.75
N HIS A 17 -13.44 9.53 0.67
CA HIS A 17 -13.01 10.48 -0.36
C HIS A 17 -13.26 9.90 -1.76
N PRO A 18 -13.85 10.67 -2.71
CA PRO A 18 -14.16 10.17 -4.05
C PRO A 18 -12.96 9.59 -4.81
N SER A 19 -11.78 10.19 -4.64
CA SER A 19 -10.56 9.67 -5.28
C SER A 19 -10.16 8.29 -4.75
N MET A 20 -10.39 8.01 -3.46
CA MET A 20 -10.04 6.72 -2.87
C MET A 20 -11.01 5.61 -3.31
N LEU A 21 -12.27 5.94 -3.61
CA LEU A 21 -13.19 5.00 -4.25
C LEU A 21 -12.75 4.65 -5.68
N GLN A 22 -12.31 5.66 -6.44
CA GLN A 22 -11.73 5.44 -7.78
C GLN A 22 -10.45 4.59 -7.71
N GLU A 23 -9.55 4.90 -6.78
CA GLU A 23 -8.31 4.13 -6.55
C GLU A 23 -8.65 2.69 -6.14
N PHE A 24 -9.59 2.50 -5.20
CA PHE A 24 -10.07 1.17 -4.83
C PHE A 24 -10.56 0.37 -6.04
N GLU A 25 -11.25 1.01 -6.99
CA GLU A 25 -11.68 0.34 -8.22
C GLU A 25 -10.49 -0.19 -9.04
N TRP A 26 -9.33 0.47 -9.03
CA TRP A 26 -8.12 -0.01 -9.72
C TRP A 26 -7.58 -1.30 -9.11
N ILE A 27 -7.36 -1.33 -7.80
CA ILE A 27 -6.89 -2.56 -7.14
C ILE A 27 -7.92 -3.67 -7.25
N TYR A 28 -9.22 -3.36 -7.12
CA TYR A 28 -10.30 -4.34 -7.25
C TYR A 28 -10.39 -4.93 -8.66
N LYS A 29 -10.37 -4.08 -9.71
CA LYS A 29 -10.36 -4.55 -11.11
C LYS A 29 -9.09 -5.36 -11.41
N SER A 30 -7.93 -4.89 -10.95
CA SER A 30 -6.67 -5.63 -11.15
C SER A 30 -6.67 -6.98 -10.43
N TRP A 31 -7.19 -7.06 -9.20
CA TRP A 31 -7.31 -8.29 -8.40
C TRP A 31 -8.19 -9.34 -9.10
N ILE A 32 -9.29 -8.90 -9.72
CA ILE A 32 -10.13 -9.76 -10.57
C ILE A 32 -9.38 -10.18 -11.84
N HIS A 33 -8.92 -9.20 -12.62
CA HIS A 33 -8.34 -9.43 -13.94
C HIS A 33 -7.10 -10.33 -13.90
N SER A 34 -6.26 -10.16 -12.89
CA SER A 34 -5.03 -10.92 -12.69
C SER A 34 -5.25 -12.34 -12.16
N GLY A 35 -6.47 -12.68 -11.73
CA GLY A 35 -6.77 -13.96 -11.09
C GLY A 35 -6.36 -14.06 -9.62
N ASN A 36 -5.89 -12.97 -8.99
CA ASN A 36 -5.49 -12.97 -7.57
C ASN A 36 -6.65 -13.35 -6.64
N TRP A 37 -7.90 -13.12 -7.06
CA TRP A 37 -9.08 -13.52 -6.31
C TRP A 37 -9.19 -15.03 -6.01
N THR A 38 -8.50 -15.87 -6.78
CA THR A 38 -8.51 -17.32 -6.59
C THR A 38 -7.68 -17.78 -5.39
N THR A 39 -6.66 -17.02 -5.00
CA THR A 39 -5.70 -17.40 -3.95
C THR A 39 -5.58 -16.36 -2.82
N SER A 40 -6.25 -15.22 -2.97
CA SER A 40 -6.28 -14.14 -1.98
C SER A 40 -7.67 -13.56 -1.76
N ASP A 41 -7.88 -12.95 -0.59
CA ASP A 41 -9.03 -12.10 -0.29
C ASP A 41 -8.58 -10.63 -0.22
N LEU A 42 -9.43 -9.70 -0.66
CA LEU A 42 -9.25 -8.27 -0.39
C LEU A 42 -9.87 -7.94 0.98
N ILE A 43 -9.02 -7.60 1.94
CA ILE A 43 -9.42 -7.10 3.26
C ILE A 43 -9.51 -5.58 3.15
N VAL A 44 -10.74 -5.09 3.01
CA VAL A 44 -11.04 -3.68 2.79
C VAL A 44 -11.42 -3.06 4.13
N VAL A 45 -10.46 -2.43 4.79
CA VAL A 45 -10.77 -1.58 5.94
C VAL A 45 -11.29 -0.25 5.40
N HIS A 46 -12.47 0.19 5.81
CA HIS A 46 -13.11 1.33 5.16
C HIS A 46 -13.79 2.29 6.13
N HIS A 47 -13.90 3.55 5.73
CA HIS A 47 -14.76 4.49 6.43
C HIS A 47 -16.22 3.98 6.40
N PRO A 48 -16.97 3.97 7.52
CA PRO A 48 -18.33 3.41 7.57
C PRO A 48 -19.30 4.03 6.55
N ALA A 49 -19.17 5.33 6.29
CA ALA A 49 -20.02 6.07 5.35
C ALA A 49 -19.97 5.56 3.90
N ILE A 50 -18.88 4.90 3.47
CA ILE A 50 -18.73 4.43 2.08
C ILE A 50 -19.04 2.95 1.90
N ALA A 51 -19.50 2.24 2.94
CA ALA A 51 -19.79 0.81 2.87
C ALA A 51 -20.73 0.44 1.70
N HIS A 52 -21.69 1.32 1.39
CA HIS A 52 -22.67 1.13 0.31
C HIS A 52 -22.08 1.27 -1.10
N ALA A 53 -20.90 1.90 -1.23
CA ALA A 53 -20.21 2.11 -2.51
C ALA A 53 -19.16 1.02 -2.79
N LEU A 54 -18.93 0.12 -1.84
CA LEU A 54 -17.95 -0.95 -1.95
C LEU A 54 -18.64 -2.30 -2.23
N PRO A 55 -18.01 -3.21 -2.99
CA PRO A 55 -18.56 -4.53 -3.34
C PRO A 55 -18.46 -5.53 -2.17
N LEU A 56 -18.83 -5.13 -0.95
CA LEU A 56 -18.65 -5.93 0.27
C LEU A 56 -19.51 -7.21 0.33
N HIS A 57 -20.45 -7.36 -0.59
CA HIS A 57 -21.29 -8.55 -0.73
C HIS A 57 -20.62 -9.65 -1.56
N GLU A 58 -19.53 -9.35 -2.26
CA GLU A 58 -18.88 -10.27 -3.18
C GLU A 58 -17.93 -11.24 -2.48
N GLU A 59 -17.81 -12.44 -3.06
CA GLU A 59 -16.93 -13.46 -2.53
C GLU A 59 -15.46 -13.02 -2.58
N GLY A 60 -14.81 -13.11 -1.44
CA GLY A 60 -13.41 -12.75 -1.27
C GLY A 60 -13.15 -11.27 -1.00
N ILE A 61 -14.21 -10.48 -0.80
CA ILE A 61 -14.10 -9.13 -0.22
C ILE A 61 -14.48 -9.19 1.26
N VAL A 62 -13.55 -8.84 2.14
CA VAL A 62 -13.76 -8.77 3.59
C VAL A 62 -13.80 -7.32 4.03
N GLY A 63 -15.00 -6.79 4.23
CA GLY A 63 -15.21 -5.42 4.70
C GLY A 63 -15.03 -5.28 6.22
N VAL A 64 -14.25 -4.28 6.65
CA VAL A 64 -14.08 -3.95 8.07
C VAL A 64 -14.27 -2.43 8.27
N PRO A 65 -15.37 -1.99 8.90
CA PRO A 65 -15.58 -0.56 9.13
C PRO A 65 -14.59 -0.04 10.17
N CYS A 66 -13.93 1.09 9.87
CA CYS A 66 -12.99 1.76 10.77
C CYS A 66 -13.03 3.27 10.54
N LEU A 67 -13.13 4.05 11.62
CA LEU A 67 -12.99 5.50 11.54
C LEU A 67 -11.50 5.89 11.46
N PRO A 68 -11.17 7.00 10.79
CA PRO A 68 -9.81 7.52 10.70
C PRO A 68 -9.10 7.66 12.06
N PHE A 69 -7.78 7.44 12.07
CA PHE A 69 -6.92 7.65 13.24
C PHE A 69 -6.47 9.11 13.37
N ALA A 70 -6.24 9.78 12.23
CA ALA A 70 -5.87 11.19 12.15
C ALA A 70 -7.10 12.08 12.33
N THR A 71 -7.64 12.11 13.55
CA THR A 71 -8.79 12.92 13.96
C THR A 71 -8.38 14.08 14.86
N PRO A 72 -9.20 15.14 14.99
CA PRO A 72 -8.91 16.25 15.89
C PRO A 72 -8.66 15.77 17.33
N GLY A 73 -7.58 16.25 17.95
CA GLY A 73 -7.15 15.87 19.29
C GLY A 73 -6.37 14.55 19.37
N SER A 74 -6.19 13.82 18.27
CA SER A 74 -5.34 12.62 18.24
C SER A 74 -3.86 13.00 18.07
N ALA A 75 -2.95 12.08 18.41
CA ALA A 75 -1.52 12.28 18.17
C ALA A 75 -1.14 12.38 16.69
N PHE A 76 -2.09 12.06 15.79
CA PHE A 76 -1.92 12.07 14.34
C PHE A 76 -2.73 13.20 13.68
N GLU A 77 -3.23 14.17 14.46
CA GLU A 77 -3.93 15.33 13.93
C GLU A 77 -3.11 16.02 12.83
N GLY A 78 -3.75 16.28 11.69
CA GLY A 78 -3.09 16.88 10.52
C GLY A 78 -2.10 15.95 9.81
N TYR A 79 -2.09 14.64 10.11
CA TYR A 79 -1.26 13.64 9.43
C TYR A 79 -2.10 12.46 8.91
N HIS A 80 -2.91 12.72 7.89
CA HIS A 80 -3.89 11.78 7.33
C HIS A 80 -3.28 10.49 6.74
N PHE A 81 -2.01 10.52 6.31
CA PHE A 81 -1.28 9.31 5.87
C PHE A 81 -1.23 8.23 6.94
N MET A 82 -1.43 8.56 8.22
CA MET A 82 -1.53 7.57 9.28
C MET A 82 -2.74 6.65 9.13
N ASN A 83 -3.81 7.10 8.47
CA ASN A 83 -5.03 6.31 8.35
C ASN A 83 -4.80 4.99 7.59
N SER A 84 -3.91 4.96 6.59
CA SER A 84 -3.57 3.74 5.85
C SER A 84 -2.72 2.74 6.63
N ILE A 85 -2.25 3.11 7.83
CA ILE A 85 -1.48 2.24 8.73
C ILE A 85 -2.31 1.91 9.98
N GLY A 86 -2.84 2.93 10.65
CA GLY A 86 -3.57 2.80 11.91
C GLY A 86 -4.85 1.99 11.73
N CYS A 87 -5.62 2.25 10.67
CA CYS A 87 -6.84 1.49 10.42
C CYS A 87 -6.56 0.01 10.11
N LEU A 88 -5.36 -0.32 9.61
CA LEU A 88 -4.94 -1.69 9.32
C LEU A 88 -4.35 -2.43 10.53
N SER A 89 -4.37 -1.83 11.72
CA SER A 89 -3.73 -2.40 12.92
C SER A 89 -4.60 -2.27 14.16
N GLY A 90 -4.74 -3.37 14.91
CA GLY A 90 -5.39 -3.38 16.20
C GLY A 90 -6.47 -4.43 16.33
N PRO A 91 -7.10 -4.54 17.51
CA PRO A 91 -8.01 -5.64 17.83
C PRO A 91 -9.20 -5.79 16.87
N HIS A 92 -9.63 -4.71 16.21
CA HIS A 92 -10.74 -4.73 15.25
C HIS A 92 -10.42 -5.48 13.96
N ILE A 93 -9.14 -5.67 13.63
CA ILE A 93 -8.68 -6.31 12.38
C ILE A 93 -7.77 -7.50 12.61
N ASP A 94 -7.11 -7.61 13.77
CA ASP A 94 -6.12 -8.64 14.06
C ASP A 94 -6.64 -10.07 13.84
N GLU A 95 -7.87 -10.37 14.29
CA GLU A 95 -8.45 -11.71 14.12
C GLU A 95 -8.65 -12.05 12.64
N ILE A 96 -9.01 -11.05 11.81
CA ILE A 96 -9.21 -11.24 10.37
C ILE A 96 -7.85 -11.40 9.68
N ALA A 97 -6.92 -10.49 9.96
CA ALA A 97 -5.57 -10.48 9.40
C ALA A 97 -4.83 -11.80 9.67
N LEU A 98 -4.94 -12.34 10.89
CA LEU A 98 -4.24 -13.56 11.31
C LEU A 98 -4.90 -14.86 10.81
N ARG A 99 -6.03 -14.81 10.10
CA ARG A 99 -6.58 -15.98 9.39
C ARG A 99 -5.72 -16.40 8.21
N TYR A 100 -4.95 -15.46 7.65
CA TYR A 100 -4.11 -15.69 6.48
C TYR A 100 -2.68 -16.02 6.91
N PRO A 101 -2.00 -16.96 6.22
CA PRO A 101 -0.57 -17.18 6.43
C PRO A 101 0.28 -15.96 6.02
N TYR A 102 -0.11 -15.26 4.96
CA TYR A 102 0.57 -14.09 4.41
C TYR A 102 -0.38 -12.89 4.30
N LEU A 103 0.18 -11.69 4.45
CA LEU A 103 -0.52 -10.44 4.21
C LEU A 103 0.28 -9.58 3.23
N LEU A 104 -0.42 -8.96 2.29
CA LEU A 104 0.05 -7.83 1.50
C LEU A 104 -0.64 -6.57 2.05
N ARG A 105 0.06 -5.74 2.81
CA ARG A 105 -0.41 -4.39 3.14
C ARG A 105 -0.02 -3.46 1.98
N THR A 106 -0.97 -2.73 1.43
CA THR A 106 -0.74 -1.78 0.33
C THR A 106 -1.77 -0.64 0.31
N ASP A 107 -1.58 0.33 -0.58
CA ASP A 107 -2.50 1.43 -0.85
C ASP A 107 -3.62 1.01 -1.82
N ALA A 108 -4.66 1.83 -1.94
CA ALA A 108 -5.73 1.60 -2.90
C ALA A 108 -5.31 1.92 -4.34
N ASP A 109 -4.34 2.82 -4.54
CA ASP A 109 -3.93 3.36 -5.84
C ASP A 109 -2.92 2.48 -6.59
N VAL A 110 -3.16 1.17 -6.58
CA VAL A 110 -2.22 0.17 -7.08
C VAL A 110 -2.92 -0.82 -8.01
N PHE A 111 -2.13 -1.50 -8.83
CA PHE A 111 -2.58 -2.56 -9.72
C PHE A 111 -1.80 -3.85 -9.43
N LEU A 112 -2.52 -4.94 -9.17
CA LEU A 112 -1.95 -6.27 -8.97
C LEU A 112 -1.83 -7.01 -10.30
N THR A 113 -0.75 -7.77 -10.49
CA THR A 113 -0.57 -8.60 -11.67
C THR A 113 -0.74 -10.08 -11.36
N LYS A 114 -0.84 -10.90 -12.43
CA LYS A 114 -0.95 -12.37 -12.31
C LYS A 114 0.25 -13.01 -11.60
N HIS A 115 1.39 -12.32 -11.52
CA HIS A 115 2.59 -12.85 -10.91
C HIS A 115 2.48 -12.97 -9.38
N LEU A 116 1.52 -12.27 -8.76
CA LEU A 116 1.24 -12.36 -7.33
C LEU A 116 0.44 -13.61 -6.92
N VAL A 117 -0.30 -14.23 -7.83
CA VAL A 117 -1.31 -15.28 -7.54
C VAL A 117 -0.74 -16.36 -6.60
N ASP A 118 0.38 -16.97 -6.97
CA ASP A 118 0.98 -18.08 -6.22
C ASP A 118 2.26 -17.71 -5.47
N PHE A 119 2.60 -16.42 -5.43
CA PHE A 119 3.86 -15.99 -4.84
C PHE A 119 3.76 -15.80 -3.34
N ARG A 120 4.51 -16.59 -2.58
CA ARG A 120 4.62 -16.48 -1.13
C ARG A 120 6.11 -16.46 -0.76
N PRO A 121 6.64 -15.32 -0.30
CA PRO A 121 8.08 -15.21 -0.17
C PRO A 121 8.58 -15.85 1.12
N SER A 122 9.81 -16.37 1.07
CA SER A 122 10.52 -16.87 2.26
C SER A 122 11.02 -15.75 3.16
N TYR A 123 11.23 -14.56 2.57
CA TYR A 123 11.66 -13.33 3.25
C TYR A 123 10.65 -12.21 2.98
N PRO A 124 10.53 -11.21 3.86
CA PRO A 124 9.68 -10.05 3.59
C PRO A 124 10.05 -9.36 2.28
N VAL A 125 9.03 -8.85 1.60
CA VAL A 125 9.18 -8.06 0.38
C VAL A 125 8.48 -6.74 0.64
N HIS A 126 9.20 -5.64 0.46
CA HIS A 126 8.64 -4.30 0.60
C HIS A 126 8.81 -3.50 -0.69
N GLY A 127 7.92 -2.54 -0.87
CA GLY A 127 8.02 -1.54 -1.91
C GLY A 127 9.14 -0.54 -1.63
N ARG A 128 9.24 0.47 -2.50
CA ARG A 128 10.31 1.48 -2.46
C ARG A 128 9.83 2.75 -1.77
N GLY A 129 10.56 3.19 -0.75
CA GLY A 129 10.25 4.43 -0.03
C GLY A 129 10.72 5.72 -0.70
N HIS A 130 11.76 5.68 -1.55
CA HIS A 130 12.38 6.81 -2.26
C HIS A 130 12.80 8.04 -1.41
N TYR A 131 12.69 7.99 -0.09
CA TYR A 131 13.00 9.13 0.80
C TYR A 131 14.48 9.26 1.17
N HIS A 132 15.29 8.22 0.92
CA HIS A 132 16.63 8.08 1.48
C HIS A 132 17.78 8.48 0.53
N HIS A 133 17.52 9.28 -0.50
CA HIS A 133 18.54 9.59 -1.51
C HIS A 133 19.59 10.59 -1.02
N SER A 134 19.27 11.45 -0.05
CA SER A 134 20.22 12.43 0.50
C SER A 134 21.04 11.86 1.67
N ALA A 135 22.30 12.31 1.78
CA ALA A 135 23.17 11.96 2.90
C ALA A 135 22.62 12.51 4.23
N ASP A 136 22.19 13.77 4.23
CA ASP A 136 21.59 14.45 5.39
C ASP A 136 20.42 13.66 5.98
N PHE A 137 19.55 13.10 5.13
CA PHE A 137 18.46 12.24 5.60
C PHE A 137 19.01 10.99 6.31
N ARG A 138 19.95 10.29 5.68
CA ARG A 138 20.50 9.03 6.22
C ARG A 138 21.18 9.25 7.56
N GLU A 139 21.95 10.33 7.68
CA GLU A 139 22.60 10.71 8.93
C GLU A 139 21.58 11.05 10.02
N THR A 140 20.56 11.84 9.68
CA THR A 140 19.47 12.21 10.61
C THR A 140 18.70 10.98 11.09
N MET A 141 18.34 10.06 10.18
CA MET A 141 17.64 8.82 10.51
C MET A 141 18.47 7.92 11.44
N VAL A 142 19.77 7.74 11.14
CA VAL A 142 20.66 6.94 11.98
C VAL A 142 20.85 7.58 13.36
N ASP A 143 20.97 8.91 13.42
CA ASP A 143 21.04 9.62 14.70
C ASP A 143 19.74 9.48 15.51
N PHE A 144 18.58 9.66 14.87
CA PHE A 144 17.28 9.43 15.49
C PHE A 144 17.20 8.02 16.07
N CYS A 145 17.50 6.99 15.28
CA CYS A 145 17.49 5.61 15.74
C CYS A 145 18.43 5.41 16.94
N ARG A 146 19.64 5.96 16.89
CA ARG A 146 20.63 5.89 17.98
C ARG A 146 20.11 6.54 19.27
N ARG A 147 19.54 7.75 19.19
CA ARG A 147 18.95 8.47 20.34
C ARG A 147 17.80 7.69 20.98
N HIS A 148 17.08 6.93 20.17
CA HIS A 148 15.94 6.11 20.60
C HIS A 148 16.29 4.63 20.88
N GLY A 149 17.57 4.26 20.85
CA GLY A 149 18.01 2.90 21.18
C GLY A 149 17.67 1.84 20.12
N VAL A 150 17.38 2.24 18.88
CA VAL A 150 17.10 1.35 17.75
C VAL A 150 18.39 1.10 16.95
N PRO A 151 18.80 -0.17 16.75
CA PRO A 151 19.98 -0.48 15.96
C PRO A 151 19.68 -0.32 14.46
N HIS A 152 20.11 0.78 13.85
CA HIS A 152 19.97 0.98 12.41
C HIS A 152 21.13 0.34 11.63
N HIS A 153 20.84 -0.63 10.75
CA HIS A 153 21.85 -1.42 10.04
C HIS A 153 22.37 -0.77 8.74
N ASN A 154 22.11 0.53 8.52
CA ASN A 154 22.39 1.25 7.27
C ASN A 154 21.73 0.63 6.02
N HIS A 155 20.63 -0.10 6.22
CA HIS A 155 19.75 -0.52 5.15
C HIS A 155 18.53 0.40 5.14
N PHE A 156 18.29 1.04 4.01
CA PHE A 156 17.24 2.04 3.85
C PHE A 156 16.31 1.60 2.72
N GLY A 157 15.05 2.05 2.73
CA GLY A 157 14.15 1.86 1.58
C GLY A 157 12.83 1.18 1.89
N CYS A 158 12.45 1.05 3.16
CA CYS A 158 11.19 0.45 3.54
C CYS A 158 10.00 1.29 3.05
N GLY A 159 9.39 0.86 1.94
CA GLY A 159 8.21 1.49 1.36
C GLY A 159 6.90 1.16 2.08
N HIS A 160 5.81 1.72 1.54
CA HIS A 160 4.46 1.49 2.06
C HIS A 160 3.93 0.11 1.70
N SER A 161 4.21 -0.45 0.53
CA SER A 161 3.74 -1.81 0.23
C SER A 161 4.57 -2.87 0.93
N LEU A 162 3.92 -3.91 1.45
CA LEU A 162 4.60 -4.97 2.19
C LEU A 162 3.91 -6.32 2.11
N LEU A 163 4.62 -7.32 1.59
CA LEU A 163 4.22 -8.72 1.57
C LEU A 163 5.12 -9.54 2.51
N ALA A 164 4.53 -10.13 3.56
CA ALA A 164 5.24 -11.02 4.48
C ALA A 164 4.26 -11.95 5.21
N ARG A 165 4.79 -12.77 6.13
CA ARG A 165 3.93 -13.58 7.02
C ARG A 165 3.05 -12.67 7.88
N ALA A 166 1.81 -13.07 8.08
CA ALA A 166 0.80 -12.21 8.70
C ALA A 166 1.21 -11.66 10.07
N HIS A 167 1.79 -12.51 10.94
CA HIS A 167 2.24 -12.07 12.27
C HIS A 167 3.32 -10.99 12.22
N LEU A 168 4.18 -11.01 11.20
CA LEU A 168 5.22 -9.99 11.03
C LEU A 168 4.62 -8.68 10.54
N VAL A 169 3.68 -8.72 9.59
CA VAL A 169 2.97 -7.52 9.11
C VAL A 169 2.18 -6.86 10.25
N VAL A 170 1.42 -7.65 11.02
CA VAL A 170 0.66 -7.16 12.19
C VAL A 170 1.60 -6.55 13.24
N HIS A 171 2.73 -7.22 13.53
CA HIS A 171 3.73 -6.68 14.46
C HIS A 171 4.29 -5.34 13.95
N LEU A 172 4.73 -5.30 12.69
CA LEU A 172 5.31 -4.10 12.09
C LEU A 172 4.35 -2.92 12.14
N LEU A 173 3.08 -3.12 11.76
CA LEU A 173 2.08 -2.04 11.77
C LEU A 173 1.94 -1.40 13.16
N ARG A 174 1.93 -2.22 14.23
CA ARG A 174 1.86 -1.70 15.62
C ARG A 174 3.07 -0.87 15.98
N ARG A 175 4.27 -1.33 15.60
CA ARG A 175 5.52 -0.60 15.84
C ARG A 175 5.60 0.67 14.98
N GLN A 176 5.10 0.62 13.75
CA GLN A 176 5.03 1.76 12.84
C GLN A 176 4.10 2.87 13.40
N ILE A 177 2.95 2.53 13.98
CA ILE A 177 2.08 3.51 14.66
C ILE A 177 2.85 4.22 15.78
N HIS A 178 3.52 3.43 16.63
CA HIS A 178 4.31 3.96 17.74
C HIS A 178 5.42 4.91 17.26
N TRP A 179 6.23 4.51 16.28
CA TRP A 179 7.32 5.35 15.79
C TRP A 179 6.83 6.57 15.04
N CYS A 180 5.70 6.47 14.34
CA CYS A 180 5.09 7.62 13.69
C CYS A 180 4.68 8.67 14.72
N GLU A 181 4.04 8.25 15.83
CA GLU A 181 3.70 9.15 16.93
C GLU A 181 4.94 9.82 17.55
N VAL A 182 6.03 9.08 17.76
CA VAL A 182 7.30 9.63 18.28
C VAL A 182 7.89 10.65 17.30
N LEU A 183 7.94 10.34 16.00
CA LEU A 183 8.43 11.25 14.96
C LEU A 183 7.61 12.53 14.88
N LEU A 184 6.27 12.41 14.87
CA LEU A 184 5.39 13.59 14.81
C LEU A 184 5.57 14.50 16.03
N ARG A 185 5.83 13.92 17.22
CA ARG A 185 6.20 14.69 18.41
C ARG A 185 7.55 15.38 18.27
N GLU A 186 8.55 14.73 17.67
CA GLU A 186 9.86 15.33 17.44
C GLU A 186 9.80 16.50 16.44
N PHE A 187 9.02 16.38 15.36
CA PHE A 187 8.74 17.50 14.45
C PHE A 187 7.93 18.61 15.13
N GLY A 188 7.09 18.26 16.09
CA GLY A 188 6.20 19.18 16.78
C GLY A 188 5.12 19.78 15.88
N HIS A 189 4.47 20.82 16.39
CA HIS A 189 3.33 21.47 15.72
C HIS A 189 3.71 22.67 14.85
N ASP A 190 4.93 23.20 14.98
CA ASP A 190 5.38 24.37 14.23
C ASP A 190 5.79 23.97 12.79
N PRO A 191 5.08 24.45 11.74
CA PRO A 191 5.42 24.14 10.37
C PRO A 191 6.85 24.54 9.95
N ALA A 192 7.47 25.50 10.63
CA ALA A 192 8.87 25.87 10.39
C ALA A 192 9.84 24.70 10.65
N ASN A 193 9.46 23.75 11.50
CA ASN A 193 10.26 22.58 11.84
C ASN A 193 9.98 21.35 10.97
N TRP A 194 9.00 21.41 10.05
CA TRP A 194 8.55 20.23 9.32
C TRP A 194 9.52 19.77 8.22
N GLY A 195 10.54 20.57 7.92
CA GLY A 195 11.52 20.28 6.87
C GLY A 195 10.94 20.37 5.46
N THR A 196 11.70 19.88 4.47
CA THR A 196 11.34 19.97 3.04
C THR A 196 11.61 18.67 2.32
N TRP A 197 10.73 18.32 1.36
CA TRP A 197 10.94 17.20 0.46
C TRP A 197 11.73 17.63 -0.80
N PRO A 198 12.72 16.85 -1.28
CA PRO A 198 13.28 15.65 -0.64
C PRO A 198 14.20 16.01 0.54
N GLY A 199 14.20 15.21 1.60
CA GLY A 199 14.98 15.47 2.82
C GLY A 199 14.27 14.91 4.06
N TRP A 200 14.74 15.30 5.26
CA TRP A 200 14.07 15.02 6.53
C TRP A 200 12.79 15.85 6.62
N PHE A 201 11.65 15.22 6.31
CA PHE A 201 10.38 15.91 6.10
C PHE A 201 9.23 15.23 6.82
N ARG A 202 8.43 16.00 7.58
CA ARG A 202 7.28 15.50 8.35
C ARG A 202 6.23 14.81 7.48
N GLY A 203 6.05 15.25 6.22
CA GLY A 203 5.01 14.69 5.35
C GLY A 203 5.15 13.19 5.08
N VAL A 204 6.34 12.62 5.27
CA VAL A 204 6.63 11.19 5.02
C VAL A 204 6.97 10.41 6.30
N SER A 205 6.61 10.93 7.48
CA SER A 205 6.87 10.28 8.78
C SER A 205 6.35 8.84 8.90
N SER A 206 5.28 8.45 8.22
CA SER A 206 4.80 7.05 8.21
C SER A 206 5.79 6.09 7.54
N MET A 207 6.51 6.54 6.51
CA MET A 207 7.56 5.75 5.85
C MET A 207 8.81 5.65 6.72
N TYR A 208 9.21 6.76 7.36
CA TYR A 208 10.29 6.76 8.34
C TYR A 208 9.99 5.80 9.50
N ALA A 209 8.76 5.84 10.00
CA ALA A 209 8.31 4.93 11.05
C ALA A 209 8.35 3.46 10.63
N ALA A 210 8.07 3.15 9.35
CA ALA A 210 8.19 1.79 8.83
C ALA A 210 9.65 1.32 8.85
N GLU A 211 10.58 2.17 8.41
CA GLU A 211 12.01 1.90 8.44
C GLU A 211 12.51 1.64 9.86
N ILE A 212 12.19 2.53 10.80
CA ILE A 212 12.59 2.38 12.20
C ILE A 212 12.01 1.09 12.78
N ALA A 213 10.72 0.84 12.59
CA ALA A 213 10.02 -0.34 13.11
C ALA A 213 10.65 -1.65 12.62
N ALA A 214 11.06 -1.71 11.36
CA ALA A 214 11.64 -2.92 10.83
C ALA A 214 13.16 -3.06 11.08
N GLN A 215 13.82 -2.00 11.55
CA GLN A 215 15.19 -2.06 12.09
C GLN A 215 15.23 -2.49 13.57
N GLU A 216 14.08 -2.53 14.27
CA GLU A 216 14.04 -2.99 15.66
C GLU A 216 14.54 -4.44 15.80
N ALA A 217 15.39 -4.65 16.81
CA ALA A 217 15.93 -5.97 17.13
C ALA A 217 14.80 -6.96 17.44
N GLY A 218 14.83 -8.13 16.78
CA GLY A 218 13.85 -9.20 16.98
C GLY A 218 12.79 -9.35 15.89
N ASN A 219 12.82 -8.52 14.83
CA ASN A 219 11.82 -8.56 13.77
C ASN A 219 12.22 -9.35 12.51
N ASP A 220 13.49 -9.77 12.34
CA ASP A 220 14.03 -10.46 11.13
C ASP A 220 13.64 -9.81 9.78
N PHE A 221 13.10 -8.58 9.80
CA PHE A 221 12.17 -8.12 8.77
C PHE A 221 12.86 -7.39 7.62
N ILE A 222 13.69 -6.40 7.95
CA ILE A 222 14.30 -5.51 6.94
C ILE A 222 15.66 -6.02 6.45
N TRP A 223 16.51 -6.60 7.29
CA TRP A 223 17.87 -6.97 6.84
C TRP A 223 17.86 -8.01 5.71
N LEU A 224 16.79 -8.80 5.61
CA LEU A 224 16.58 -9.81 4.56
C LEU A 224 15.55 -9.38 3.51
N GLY A 225 15.01 -8.16 3.64
CA GLY A 225 14.04 -7.58 2.74
C GLY A 225 14.51 -7.63 1.28
N ARG A 226 13.57 -7.83 0.37
CA ARG A 226 13.82 -7.73 -1.07
C ARG A 226 12.95 -6.63 -1.65
N GLU A 227 13.60 -5.71 -2.35
CA GLU A 227 12.96 -4.67 -3.15
C GLU A 227 12.78 -5.15 -4.60
N ARG A 228 12.09 -4.32 -5.41
CA ARG A 228 11.89 -4.41 -6.87
C ARG A 228 10.64 -5.10 -7.39
N ILE A 229 9.94 -5.91 -6.60
CA ILE A 229 8.76 -6.61 -7.11
C ILE A 229 7.42 -5.98 -6.68
N LEU A 230 7.47 -5.14 -5.65
CA LEU A 230 6.38 -4.26 -5.24
C LEU A 230 6.72 -2.81 -5.60
N ASP A 231 5.68 -2.00 -5.73
CA ASP A 231 5.74 -0.58 -6.13
C ASP A 231 6.51 -0.33 -7.43
N VAL A 232 6.27 -1.16 -8.46
CA VAL A 232 6.74 -0.84 -9.82
C VAL A 232 6.01 0.40 -10.33
N GLU A 233 6.71 1.34 -10.94
CA GLU A 233 6.14 2.63 -11.30
C GLU A 233 5.18 2.52 -12.51
N SER A 234 3.98 3.09 -12.42
CA SER A 234 2.95 2.98 -13.46
C SER A 234 3.31 3.61 -14.82
N PHE A 235 4.36 4.42 -14.88
CA PHE A 235 4.83 5.02 -16.13
C PHE A 235 5.86 4.18 -16.88
N CYS A 236 6.31 3.06 -16.30
CA CYS A 236 7.20 2.13 -16.97
C CYS A 236 6.59 1.65 -18.31
N GLN A 237 7.42 1.66 -19.36
CA GLN A 237 7.04 1.26 -20.72
C GLN A 237 7.45 -0.18 -21.03
N GLU A 238 7.95 -0.89 -20.03
CA GLU A 238 8.34 -2.29 -20.11
C GLU A 238 7.13 -3.22 -20.06
N LYS A 239 7.35 -4.46 -20.50
CA LYS A 239 6.36 -5.52 -20.35
C LYS A 239 6.21 -5.94 -18.90
N ILE A 240 5.01 -6.35 -18.52
CA ILE A 240 4.76 -7.04 -17.26
C ILE A 240 5.42 -8.42 -17.35
N ASP A 241 6.54 -8.57 -16.64
CA ASP A 241 7.28 -9.81 -16.51
C ASP A 241 7.10 -10.44 -15.12
N ASN A 242 7.80 -11.55 -14.88
CA ASN A 242 7.74 -12.29 -13.62
C ASN A 242 8.39 -11.58 -12.42
N LEU A 243 8.80 -10.33 -12.56
CA LEU A 243 9.29 -9.44 -11.50
C LEU A 243 8.32 -8.27 -11.22
N VAL A 244 7.20 -8.16 -11.94
CA VAL A 244 6.21 -7.09 -11.76
C VAL A 244 4.94 -7.67 -11.13
N PHE A 245 4.78 -7.53 -9.81
CA PHE A 245 3.66 -8.13 -9.05
C PHE A 245 2.61 -7.10 -8.69
N HIS A 246 3.07 -5.88 -8.50
CA HIS A 246 2.32 -4.79 -7.92
C HIS A 246 2.86 -3.48 -8.48
N ILE A 247 1.98 -2.71 -9.11
CA ILE A 247 2.30 -1.47 -9.82
C ILE A 247 1.65 -0.32 -9.06
N HIS A 248 2.41 0.71 -8.71
CA HIS A 248 1.91 1.89 -8.02
C HIS A 248 1.54 2.98 -9.03
N ALA A 249 0.32 3.51 -8.93
CA ALA A 249 -0.14 4.65 -9.74
C ALA A 249 0.50 5.94 -9.23
N VAL A 250 1.70 6.27 -9.72
CA VAL A 250 2.47 7.41 -9.22
C VAL A 250 2.01 8.74 -9.82
N HIS A 251 2.34 9.83 -9.12
CA HIS A 251 2.24 11.17 -9.67
C HIS A 251 3.46 11.45 -10.55
N THR A 252 3.25 11.63 -11.84
CA THR A 252 4.29 11.99 -12.83
C THR A 252 3.64 12.70 -14.02
N ASP A 253 4.45 13.25 -14.91
CA ASP A 253 4.01 13.76 -16.21
C ASP A 253 4.08 12.67 -17.31
N ASP A 254 4.73 11.54 -17.02
CA ASP A 254 4.84 10.40 -17.93
C ASP A 254 3.57 9.53 -17.99
N PHE A 255 3.32 8.88 -19.11
CA PHE A 255 2.19 7.97 -19.31
C PHE A 255 2.50 6.57 -18.73
N PHE A 256 1.76 6.02 -17.77
CA PHE A 256 0.48 6.42 -17.17
C PHE A 256 0.66 7.11 -15.80
N SER A 257 -0.06 8.22 -15.60
CA SER A 257 -0.07 9.01 -14.37
C SER A 257 -1.48 9.15 -13.79
N LYS A 258 -1.62 8.92 -12.48
CA LYS A 258 -2.94 9.07 -11.82
C LYS A 258 -3.43 10.53 -11.80
N SER A 259 -2.52 11.50 -11.71
CA SER A 259 -2.91 12.92 -11.73
C SER A 259 -3.41 13.35 -13.10
N GLU A 260 -2.79 12.86 -14.17
CA GLU A 260 -3.24 13.16 -15.54
C GLU A 260 -4.54 12.43 -15.89
N TYR A 261 -4.70 11.17 -15.47
CA TYR A 261 -5.97 10.45 -15.60
C TYR A 261 -7.13 11.23 -14.96
N ARG A 262 -6.94 11.76 -13.74
CA ARG A 262 -7.97 12.57 -13.05
C ARG A 262 -8.30 13.90 -13.71
N LYS A 263 -7.35 14.46 -14.47
CA LYS A 263 -7.57 15.68 -15.25
C LYS A 263 -8.31 15.42 -16.56
N GLY A 264 -8.65 14.16 -16.86
CA GLY A 264 -9.27 13.75 -18.12
C GLY A 264 -8.29 13.72 -19.29
N ALA A 265 -6.98 13.72 -19.04
CA ALA A 265 -5.96 13.76 -20.10
C ALA A 265 -6.03 12.54 -21.04
N TYR A 266 -6.69 11.47 -20.60
CA TYR A 266 -6.79 10.21 -21.34
C TYR A 266 -8.22 9.90 -21.82
N ASP A 267 -9.20 10.81 -21.66
CA ASP A 267 -10.62 10.57 -22.00
C ASP A 267 -10.86 10.29 -23.49
N SER A 268 -9.97 10.77 -24.37
CA SER A 268 -10.05 10.53 -25.82
C SER A 268 -9.29 9.28 -26.27
N ALA A 269 -8.69 8.53 -25.36
CA ALA A 269 -7.92 7.34 -25.72
C ALA A 269 -8.84 6.19 -26.17
N ASP A 270 -8.40 5.48 -27.21
CA ASP A 270 -9.03 4.23 -27.61
C ASP A 270 -8.60 3.12 -26.64
N VAL A 271 -9.46 2.82 -25.67
CA VAL A 271 -9.21 1.81 -24.62
C VAL A 271 -8.99 0.42 -25.23
N ASP A 272 -9.60 0.11 -26.37
CA ASP A 272 -9.45 -1.19 -27.03
C ASP A 272 -8.12 -1.31 -27.79
N ALA A 273 -7.45 -0.20 -28.07
CA ALA A 273 -6.12 -0.17 -28.69
C ALA A 273 -4.96 -0.34 -27.69
N LEU A 274 -5.22 -0.29 -26.38
CA LEU A 274 -4.20 -0.47 -25.33
C LEU A 274 -3.74 -1.94 -25.29
N ASP A 275 -2.43 -2.16 -25.21
CA ASP A 275 -1.82 -3.47 -24.99
C ASP A 275 -1.55 -3.69 -23.49
N PRO A 276 -2.40 -4.43 -22.75
CA PRO A 276 -2.24 -4.66 -21.32
C PRO A 276 -1.06 -5.58 -20.98
N SER A 277 -0.23 -6.00 -21.95
CA SER A 277 1.05 -6.65 -21.65
C SER A 277 2.15 -5.66 -21.23
N PHE A 278 1.96 -4.36 -21.42
CA PHE A 278 2.85 -3.29 -20.99
C PHE A 278 2.34 -2.60 -19.72
N ILE A 279 3.25 -2.23 -18.80
CA ILE A 279 2.90 -1.72 -17.47
C ILE A 279 1.98 -0.50 -17.52
N ASN A 280 2.37 0.55 -18.24
CA ASN A 280 1.58 1.78 -18.33
C ASN A 280 0.22 1.59 -19.02
N GLN A 281 0.19 0.80 -20.10
CA GLN A 281 -1.05 0.50 -20.84
C GLN A 281 -1.99 -0.40 -20.05
N TYR A 282 -1.45 -1.34 -19.26
CA TYR A 282 -2.20 -2.16 -18.31
C TYR A 282 -2.90 -1.29 -17.26
N CYS A 283 -2.18 -0.34 -16.65
CA CYS A 283 -2.73 0.60 -15.68
C CYS A 283 -3.84 1.44 -16.30
N HIS A 284 -3.60 2.00 -17.50
CA HIS A 284 -4.59 2.81 -18.19
C HIS A 284 -5.85 2.01 -18.56
N TRP A 285 -5.66 0.83 -19.15
CA TRP A 285 -6.77 -0.04 -19.55
C TRP A 285 -7.64 -0.38 -18.34
N LEU A 286 -7.02 -0.82 -17.23
CA LEU A 286 -7.75 -1.11 -15.99
C LEU A 286 -8.40 0.12 -15.39
N ALA A 287 -7.76 1.29 -15.44
CA ALA A 287 -8.36 2.51 -14.92
C ALA A 287 -9.65 2.86 -15.69
N ALA A 288 -9.63 2.75 -17.03
CA ALA A 288 -10.72 3.16 -17.91
C ALA A 288 -11.86 2.14 -18.08
N VAL A 289 -11.56 0.83 -18.06
CA VAL A 289 -12.55 -0.22 -18.30
C VAL A 289 -13.51 -0.38 -17.11
N SER A 290 -14.76 -0.76 -17.37
CA SER A 290 -15.75 -1.03 -16.32
C SER A 290 -15.45 -2.33 -15.57
N VAL A 291 -15.89 -2.38 -14.31
CA VAL A 291 -15.82 -3.60 -13.47
C VAL A 291 -16.52 -4.79 -14.14
N ASP A 292 -17.70 -4.58 -14.73
CA ASP A 292 -18.47 -5.67 -15.37
C ASP A 292 -17.72 -6.31 -16.53
N GLU A 293 -17.05 -5.48 -17.33
CA GLU A 293 -16.23 -5.96 -18.44
C GLU A 293 -15.01 -6.74 -17.93
N VAL A 294 -14.39 -6.29 -16.83
CA VAL A 294 -13.28 -7.01 -16.18
C VAL A 294 -13.74 -8.37 -15.66
N LYS A 295 -14.87 -8.42 -14.94
CA LYS A 295 -15.47 -9.68 -14.44
C LYS A 295 -15.76 -10.64 -15.58
N ARG A 296 -16.39 -10.15 -16.66
CA ARG A 296 -16.72 -10.93 -17.85
C ARG A 296 -15.47 -11.52 -18.51
N ARG A 297 -14.41 -10.74 -18.67
CA ARG A 297 -13.14 -11.21 -19.26
C ARG A 297 -12.40 -12.19 -18.35
N ALA A 298 -12.47 -12.01 -17.03
CA ALA A 298 -11.78 -12.84 -16.05
C ALA A 298 -12.54 -14.11 -15.66
N GLY A 299 -13.81 -14.24 -16.03
CA GLY A 299 -14.68 -15.32 -15.57
C GLY A 299 -14.92 -15.26 -14.06
N TYR A 300 -14.98 -14.06 -13.49
CA TYR A 300 -15.21 -13.85 -12.06
C TYR A 300 -16.67 -14.22 -11.70
N PRO A 301 -16.91 -14.95 -10.59
CA PRO A 301 -18.26 -15.34 -10.19
C PRO A 301 -19.16 -14.12 -9.97
N HIS A 302 -20.42 -14.22 -10.40
CA HIS A 302 -21.46 -13.21 -10.15
C HIS A 302 -22.14 -13.42 -8.79
#